data_AF-A0A519SYE7-F1
#
_entry.id   AF-A0A519SYE7-F1
#
_cell.length_a   1.000
_cell.length_b   1.000
_cell.length_c   1.000
_cell.angle_alpha   90.00
_cell.angle_beta   90.00
_cell.angle_gamma   90.00
#
_symmetry.space_group_name_H-M   'P 1'
#
loop_
_entity.id
_entity.type
_entity.pdbx_description
1 polymer ?
#
loop_
_entity_poly.entity_id
_entity_poly.type
_entity_poly.pdbx_seq_one_letter_code
_entity_poly.pdbx_strand_id
1 'polypeptide(L)'
;DISGLKDRLEQQQLTREKLIQNLRLLDDVQQMVARGQLTRSENETVANNLPGLTELNDPLLAGMLNELDEQQRSLRLTLLSQTNKTFAVQRDQADIQETRAALERQLSRDQALVRQQLARLDKLDATLNTRLMAMPDLATQQDRLKRPLDLYANTYSQLLNQKLNFGIQQAGTTANFQILSPAYPPGEPISPVRALVYAIGLASGLALGLGLIATRYLMHNTITSVQELERGTRAAVLGVIPTYDKEKLEVSRLIVDKNPKSSVSEAIRSIRTNLDFISPAGKKRIISITSTISGEGKTFVAVNLSGIIALSGQRVVILDLDMRKPKVNLAFGAENVRGISTILIERHTVAECIQHTNIESLDFISAGPTPPNPSELILSPHFDQMLAELHRTYDVILIDTPPVGLVTDGILIMRKADVPIYIARANYSRKVFLKNLNRLMSNNQFTKMCTVLNDAKAQGSYGYGYGYGYGYGYGYGSYGMGY
;
A
#
# COMPACT_ATOMS: atom_id res chain seq x y z
N ASP A 1 -11.73 91.72 13.30
CA ASP A 1 -11.54 90.40 13.90
C ASP A 1 -12.39 89.39 13.13
N ILE A 2 -11.78 88.36 12.55
CA ILE A 2 -12.44 87.45 11.59
C ILE A 2 -13.31 86.43 12.32
N SER A 3 -12.91 86.00 13.52
CA SER A 3 -13.74 85.15 14.41
C SER A 3 -15.03 85.88 14.78
N GLY A 4 -14.93 87.12 15.26
CA GLY A 4 -16.09 87.94 15.60
C GLY A 4 -16.99 88.28 14.41
N LEU A 5 -16.48 88.24 13.17
CA LEU A 5 -17.32 88.36 11.97
C LEU A 5 -18.06 87.06 11.65
N LYS A 6 -17.44 85.89 11.82
CA LYS A 6 -18.08 84.59 11.63
C LYS A 6 -19.16 84.32 12.68
N ASP A 7 -18.87 84.59 13.96
CA ASP A 7 -19.83 84.42 15.05
C ASP A 7 -21.06 85.32 14.84
N ARG A 8 -20.86 86.54 14.36
CA ARG A 8 -21.96 87.44 14.00
C ARG A 8 -22.81 86.91 12.85
N LEU A 9 -22.18 86.28 11.86
CA LEU A 9 -22.86 85.66 10.71
C LEU A 9 -23.70 84.45 11.14
N GLU A 10 -23.17 83.63 12.05
CA GLU A 10 -23.89 82.50 12.64
C GLU A 10 -25.07 82.96 13.51
N GLN A 11 -24.89 83.98 14.35
CA GLN A 11 -25.98 84.57 15.13
C GLN A 11 -27.07 85.20 14.24
N GLN A 12 -26.70 85.78 13.10
CA GLN A 12 -27.66 86.30 12.13
C GLN A 12 -28.47 85.20 11.46
N GLN A 13 -27.86 84.06 11.13
CA GLN A 13 -28.58 82.90 10.59
C GLN A 13 -29.63 82.39 11.57
N LEU A 14 -29.26 82.21 12.85
CA LEU A 14 -30.21 81.81 13.89
C LEU A 14 -31.34 82.83 14.08
N THR A 15 -31.04 84.13 13.99
CA THR A 15 -32.05 85.20 14.08
C THR A 15 -33.00 85.18 12.88
N ARG A 16 -32.48 84.93 11.68
CA ARG A 16 -33.27 84.81 10.45
C ARG A 16 -34.23 83.63 10.51
N GLU A 17 -33.77 82.47 10.96
CA GLU A 17 -34.60 81.28 11.12
C GLU A 17 -35.80 81.55 12.04
N LYS A 18 -35.56 82.21 13.18
CA LYS A 18 -36.63 82.61 14.11
C LYS A 18 -37.64 83.56 13.47
N LEU A 19 -37.19 84.57 12.70
CA LEU A 19 -38.11 85.50 12.03
C LEU A 19 -38.94 84.83 10.94
N ILE A 20 -38.37 83.86 10.20
CA ILE A 20 -39.12 83.06 9.22
C ILE A 20 -40.18 82.20 9.92
N GLN A 21 -39.84 81.60 11.05
CA GLN A 21 -40.80 80.85 11.86
C GLN A 21 -41.94 81.74 12.36
N ASN A 22 -41.64 82.94 12.88
CA ASN A 22 -42.66 83.90 13.30
C ASN A 22 -43.58 84.31 12.15
N LEU A 23 -43.04 84.55 10.95
CA LEU A 23 -43.83 84.91 9.78
C LEU A 23 -44.80 83.78 9.37
N ARG A 24 -44.36 82.51 9.47
CA ARG A 24 -45.22 81.35 9.21
C ARG A 24 -46.36 81.26 10.21
N LEU A 25 -46.07 81.44 11.50
CA LEU A 25 -47.10 81.42 12.55
C LEU A 25 -48.15 82.53 12.35
N LEU A 26 -47.73 83.74 11.96
CA LEU A 26 -48.65 84.83 11.67
C LEU A 26 -49.53 84.54 10.43
N ASP A 27 -49.00 83.86 9.41
CA ASP A 27 -49.77 83.43 8.24
C ASP A 27 -50.82 82.36 8.61
N ASP A 28 -50.44 81.39 9.45
CA ASP A 28 -51.35 80.35 9.94
C ASP A 28 -52.51 80.97 10.75
N VAL A 29 -52.22 81.92 11.65
CA VAL A 29 -53.25 82.65 12.42
C VAL A 29 -54.18 83.43 11.48
N GLN A 30 -53.64 84.11 10.47
CA GLN A 30 -54.46 84.82 9.48
C GLN A 30 -55.39 83.87 8.71
N GLN A 31 -54.91 82.69 8.33
CA GLN A 31 -55.75 81.69 7.68
C GLN A 31 -56.86 81.16 8.60
N MET A 32 -56.58 80.99 9.90
CA MET A 32 -57.60 80.55 10.88
C MET A 32 -58.69 81.60 11.08
N VAL A 33 -58.30 82.88 11.23
CA VAL A 33 -59.23 84.01 11.30
C VAL A 33 -60.08 84.10 10.02
N ALA A 34 -59.45 83.92 8.85
CA ALA A 34 -60.13 83.94 7.56
C ALA A 34 -61.20 82.83 7.42
N ARG A 35 -60.96 81.66 8.00
CA ARG A 35 -61.88 80.52 7.97
C ARG A 35 -63.00 80.58 9.02
N GLY A 36 -62.92 81.51 9.99
CA GLY A 36 -63.91 81.68 11.04
C GLY A 36 -63.99 80.52 12.04
N GLN A 37 -62.98 79.64 12.07
CA GLN A 37 -62.88 78.51 12.98
C GLN A 37 -61.60 78.65 13.80
N LEU A 38 -61.71 79.24 14.99
CA LEU A 38 -60.57 79.43 15.91
C LEU A 38 -60.29 78.19 16.78
N THR A 39 -61.26 77.29 16.91
CA THR A 39 -61.18 76.08 17.75
C THR A 39 -61.72 74.85 17.01
N ARG A 40 -61.09 73.68 17.22
CA ARG A 40 -61.52 72.39 16.61
C ARG A 40 -62.58 71.64 17.43
N SER A 41 -62.77 72.02 18.69
CA SER A 41 -63.62 71.31 19.66
C SER A 41 -64.34 72.30 20.57
N GLU A 42 -65.57 71.97 20.97
CA GLU A 42 -66.52 72.87 21.66
C GLU A 42 -66.11 73.28 23.10
N ASN A 43 -65.07 72.64 23.65
CA ASN A 43 -64.60 72.86 25.03
C ASN A 43 -63.17 73.40 25.14
N GLU A 44 -62.56 73.82 24.04
CA GLU A 44 -61.16 74.27 24.03
C GLU A 44 -61.04 75.78 23.89
N THR A 45 -60.16 76.39 24.69
CA THR A 45 -59.76 77.79 24.56
C THR A 45 -58.72 77.94 23.45
N VAL A 46 -58.69 79.09 22.77
CA VAL A 46 -57.73 79.44 21.70
C VAL A 46 -56.27 79.19 22.13
N ALA A 47 -55.94 79.39 23.41
CA ALA A 47 -54.62 79.14 23.97
C ALA A 47 -54.14 77.68 23.86
N ASN A 48 -55.04 76.69 23.82
CA ASN A 48 -54.67 75.27 23.69
C ASN A 48 -54.50 74.81 22.22
N ASN A 49 -55.09 75.52 21.26
CA ASN A 49 -55.07 75.14 19.84
C ASN A 49 -53.96 75.81 19.02
N LEU A 50 -53.27 76.80 19.59
CA LEU A 50 -52.16 77.51 18.96
C LEU A 50 -50.96 77.59 19.93
N PRO A 51 -50.20 76.50 20.11
CA PRO A 51 -49.02 76.48 20.97
C PRO A 51 -47.93 77.49 20.57
N GLY A 52 -48.02 78.09 19.37
CA GLY A 52 -47.10 79.13 18.88
C GLY A 52 -47.49 80.57 19.21
N LEU A 53 -48.67 80.85 19.79
CA LEU A 53 -49.06 82.23 20.15
C LEU A 53 -48.22 82.79 21.31
N THR A 54 -47.73 81.93 22.21
CA THR A 54 -46.81 82.32 23.28
C THR A 54 -45.41 82.65 22.76
N GLU A 55 -44.99 82.05 21.63
CA GLU A 55 -43.71 82.37 20.98
C GLU A 55 -43.72 83.71 20.24
N LEU A 56 -44.90 84.14 19.75
CA LEU A 56 -45.06 85.40 19.02
C LEU A 56 -44.97 86.65 19.91
N ASN A 57 -45.12 86.50 21.23
CA ASN A 57 -44.90 87.55 22.24
C ASN A 57 -45.70 88.85 21.97
N ASP A 58 -46.88 88.75 21.34
CA ASP A 58 -47.79 89.87 21.09
C ASP A 58 -49.05 89.75 21.97
N PRO A 59 -49.10 90.45 23.13
CA PRO A 59 -50.24 90.39 24.05
C PRO A 59 -51.51 91.05 23.46
N LEU A 60 -51.37 91.96 22.49
CA LEU A 60 -52.51 92.60 21.84
C LEU A 60 -53.19 91.61 20.88
N LEU A 61 -52.41 90.89 20.07
CA LEU A 61 -52.93 89.87 19.16
C LEU A 61 -53.64 88.75 19.92
N ALA A 62 -53.05 88.30 21.04
CA ALA A 62 -53.67 87.29 21.91
C ALA A 62 -54.98 87.78 22.53
N GLY A 63 -55.05 89.06 22.94
CA GLY A 63 -56.27 89.68 23.46
C GLY A 63 -57.40 89.71 22.42
N MET A 64 -57.10 90.18 21.21
CA MET A 64 -58.10 90.26 20.12
C MET A 64 -58.59 88.88 19.66
N LEU A 65 -57.72 87.86 19.69
CA LEU A 65 -58.11 86.48 19.39
C LEU A 65 -59.06 85.90 20.44
N ASN A 66 -58.82 86.17 21.72
CA ASN A 66 -59.70 85.74 22.80
C ASN A 66 -61.06 86.47 22.76
N GLU A 67 -61.05 87.77 22.47
CA GLU A 67 -62.28 88.56 22.28
C GLU A 67 -63.13 88.00 21.13
N LEU A 68 -62.49 87.67 20.00
CA LEU A 68 -63.18 87.07 18.86
C LEU A 68 -63.77 85.69 19.19
N ASP A 69 -63.05 84.86 19.95
CA ASP A 69 -63.54 83.55 20.41
C ASP A 69 -64.73 83.68 21.38
N GLU A 70 -64.68 84.65 22.31
CA GLU A 70 -65.77 84.92 23.24
C GLU A 70 -67.02 85.42 22.51
N GLN A 71 -66.87 86.31 21.53
CA GLN A 71 -67.98 86.77 20.68
C GLN A 71 -68.55 85.64 19.82
N GLN A 72 -67.71 84.77 19.24
CA GLN A 72 -68.18 83.59 18.50
C GLN A 72 -68.95 82.63 19.40
N ARG A 73 -68.49 82.44 20.64
CA ARG A 73 -69.17 81.61 21.64
C ARG A 73 -70.50 82.21 22.08
N SER A 74 -70.57 83.52 22.31
CA SER A 74 -71.81 84.21 22.68
C SER A 74 -72.84 84.11 21.56
N LEU A 75 -72.45 84.39 20.31
CA LEU A 75 -73.30 84.21 19.14
C LEU A 75 -73.84 82.77 19.06
N ARG A 76 -72.98 81.77 19.29
CA ARG A 76 -73.38 80.36 19.27
C ARG A 76 -74.43 80.04 20.33
N LEU A 77 -74.31 80.59 21.53
CA LEU A 77 -75.31 80.44 22.60
C LEU A 77 -76.63 81.15 22.25
N THR A 78 -76.57 82.35 21.66
CA THR A 78 -77.76 83.08 21.19
C THR A 78 -78.52 82.28 20.13
N LEU A 79 -77.80 81.64 19.21
CA LEU A 79 -78.36 80.80 18.15
C LEU A 79 -79.06 79.51 18.64
N LEU A 80 -78.78 79.04 19.86
CA LEU A 80 -79.49 77.89 20.45
C LEU A 80 -80.93 78.23 20.86
N SER A 81 -81.21 79.51 21.14
CA SER A 81 -82.51 79.96 21.63
C SER A 81 -83.26 80.87 20.66
N GLN A 82 -82.58 81.43 19.66
CA GLN A 82 -83.14 82.42 18.73
C GLN A 82 -82.77 82.12 17.27
N THR A 83 -83.66 82.48 16.35
CA THR A 83 -83.45 82.32 14.91
C THR A 83 -82.54 83.43 14.35
N ASN A 84 -81.81 83.15 13.27
CA ASN A 84 -80.81 84.03 12.63
C ASN A 84 -81.27 85.47 12.27
N LYS A 85 -82.58 85.78 12.33
CA LYS A 85 -83.14 87.09 11.96
C LYS A 85 -83.41 88.02 13.14
N THR A 86 -83.14 87.58 14.37
CA THR A 86 -83.34 88.42 15.56
C THR A 86 -82.27 89.52 15.62
N PHE A 87 -82.65 90.73 16.06
CA PHE A 87 -81.74 91.87 16.20
C PHE A 87 -80.49 91.55 17.04
N ALA A 88 -80.63 90.73 18.08
CA ALA A 88 -79.50 90.27 18.90
C ALA A 88 -78.46 89.49 18.07
N VAL A 89 -78.90 88.55 17.24
CA VAL A 89 -78.01 87.76 16.36
C VAL A 89 -77.35 88.64 15.29
N GLN A 90 -78.08 89.60 14.72
CA GLN A 90 -77.52 90.53 13.73
C GLN A 90 -76.47 91.47 14.34
N ARG A 91 -76.68 91.90 15.58
CA ARG A 91 -75.71 92.69 16.33
C ARG A 91 -74.46 91.88 16.65
N ASP A 92 -74.61 90.67 17.20
CA ASP A 92 -73.48 89.79 17.50
C ASP A 92 -72.67 89.46 16.23
N GLN A 93 -73.35 89.26 15.09
CA GLN A 93 -72.69 89.08 13.79
C GLN A 93 -71.93 90.32 13.31
N ALA A 94 -72.49 91.52 13.54
CA ALA A 94 -71.82 92.78 13.19
C ALA A 94 -70.58 93.02 14.07
N ASP A 95 -70.69 92.78 15.38
CA ASP A 95 -69.59 92.92 16.34
C ASP A 95 -68.44 91.96 15.99
N ILE A 96 -68.74 90.69 15.65
CA ILE A 96 -67.74 89.72 15.17
C ILE A 96 -67.06 90.19 13.88
N GLN A 97 -67.83 90.74 12.92
CA GLN A 97 -67.26 91.24 11.67
C GLN A 97 -66.30 92.41 11.91
N GLU A 98 -66.62 93.32 12.84
CA GLU A 98 -65.76 94.43 13.21
C GLU A 98 -64.47 93.96 13.88
N THR A 99 -64.57 93.08 14.89
CA THR A 99 -63.41 92.49 15.58
C THR A 99 -62.51 91.73 14.60
N ARG A 100 -63.10 90.95 13.69
CA ARG A 100 -62.37 90.22 12.65
C ARG A 100 -61.65 91.17 11.69
N ALA A 101 -62.31 92.24 11.23
CA ALA A 101 -61.69 93.22 10.35
C ALA A 101 -60.58 94.02 11.07
N ALA A 102 -60.69 94.23 12.38
CA ALA A 102 -59.62 94.81 13.19
C ALA A 102 -58.42 93.84 13.30
N LEU A 103 -58.69 92.55 13.53
CA LEU A 103 -57.67 91.51 13.67
C LEU A 103 -56.90 91.26 12.35
N GLU A 104 -57.59 91.21 11.22
CA GLU A 104 -56.95 91.06 9.89
C GLU A 104 -56.03 92.25 9.57
N ARG A 105 -56.41 93.47 9.97
CA ARG A 105 -55.55 94.66 9.84
C ARG A 105 -54.33 94.59 10.75
N GLN A 106 -54.49 94.08 11.97
CA GLN A 106 -53.38 93.91 12.91
C GLN A 106 -52.38 92.87 12.41
N LEU A 107 -52.85 91.67 12.05
CA LEU A 107 -52.02 90.61 11.47
C LEU A 107 -51.24 91.08 10.24
N SER A 108 -51.88 91.84 9.35
CA SER A 108 -51.22 92.40 8.17
C SER A 108 -50.09 93.38 8.53
N ARG A 109 -50.24 94.16 9.62
CA ARG A 109 -49.19 95.06 10.12
C ARG A 109 -48.02 94.27 10.70
N ASP A 110 -48.31 93.23 11.48
CA ASP A 110 -47.26 92.43 12.13
C ASP A 110 -46.46 91.63 11.09
N GLN A 111 -47.12 91.06 10.08
CA GLN A 111 -46.45 90.43 8.95
C GLN A 111 -45.56 91.41 8.17
N ALA A 112 -46.03 92.64 7.94
CA ALA A 112 -45.24 93.66 7.26
C ALA A 112 -43.99 94.05 8.06
N LEU A 113 -44.11 94.15 9.39
CA LEU A 113 -42.98 94.42 10.29
C LEU A 113 -41.93 93.30 10.24
N VAL A 114 -42.35 92.04 10.32
CA VAL A 114 -41.43 90.89 10.25
C VAL A 114 -40.74 90.82 8.88
N ARG A 115 -41.46 91.07 7.78
CA ARG A 115 -40.86 91.13 6.44
C ARG A 115 -39.84 92.27 6.31
N GLN A 116 -40.08 93.42 6.94
CA GLN A 116 -39.12 94.53 6.97
C GLN A 116 -37.85 94.15 7.75
N GLN A 117 -37.99 93.44 8.87
CA GLN A 117 -36.85 92.94 9.66
C GLN A 117 -36.00 91.94 8.87
N LEU A 118 -36.63 91.01 8.13
CA LEU A 118 -35.94 90.08 7.25
C LEU A 118 -35.15 90.81 6.15
N ALA A 119 -35.77 91.80 5.47
CA ALA A 119 -35.09 92.58 4.44
C ALA A 119 -33.90 93.41 4.98
N ARG A 120 -33.95 93.83 6.26
CA ARG A 120 -32.84 94.51 6.93
C ARG A 120 -31.67 93.55 7.20
N LEU A 121 -31.96 92.31 7.60
CA LEU A 121 -30.94 91.28 7.79
C LEU A 121 -30.24 90.93 6.48
N ASP A 122 -30.98 90.73 5.39
CA ASP A 122 -30.39 90.42 4.07
C ASP A 122 -29.40 91.50 3.60
N LYS A 123 -29.69 92.79 3.85
CA LYS A 123 -28.76 93.90 3.55
C LYS A 123 -27.51 93.88 4.43
N LEU A 124 -27.65 93.47 5.69
CA LEU A 124 -26.53 93.40 6.64
C LEU A 124 -25.59 92.24 6.29
N ASP A 125 -26.15 91.08 5.94
CA ASP A 125 -25.42 89.89 5.48
C ASP A 125 -24.61 90.20 4.21
N ALA A 126 -25.20 90.90 3.25
CA ALA A 126 -24.51 91.34 2.04
C ALA A 126 -23.29 92.22 2.38
N THR A 127 -23.46 93.17 3.30
CA THR A 127 -22.39 94.09 3.72
C THR A 127 -21.26 93.38 4.47
N LEU A 128 -21.60 92.41 5.34
CA LEU A 128 -20.63 91.63 6.10
C LEU A 128 -19.82 90.69 5.20
N ASN A 129 -20.47 90.06 4.21
CA ASN A 129 -19.79 89.22 3.22
C ASN A 129 -18.80 90.02 2.35
N THR A 130 -19.15 91.24 1.93
CA THR A 130 -18.21 92.11 1.20
C THR A 130 -16.99 92.47 2.07
N ARG A 131 -17.19 92.66 3.38
CA ARG A 131 -16.11 93.00 4.32
C ARG A 131 -15.18 91.81 4.60
N LEU A 132 -15.73 90.59 4.60
CA LEU A 132 -14.96 89.33 4.72
C LEU A 132 -14.06 89.09 3.51
N MET A 133 -14.54 89.40 2.30
CA MET A 133 -13.72 89.30 1.07
C MET A 133 -12.59 90.34 0.99
N ALA A 134 -12.62 91.39 1.82
CA ALA A 134 -11.60 92.43 1.84
C ALA A 134 -10.43 92.18 2.83
N MET A 135 -10.40 91.06 3.58
CA MET A 135 -9.38 90.79 4.62
C MET A 135 -8.67 89.41 4.48
N PRO A 136 -7.95 89.12 3.37
CA PRO A 136 -7.32 87.82 3.12
C PRO A 136 -6.04 87.52 3.94
N ASP A 137 -5.26 88.54 4.34
CA ASP A 137 -3.92 88.31 4.92
C ASP A 137 -3.93 87.71 6.33
N LEU A 138 -4.88 88.12 7.18
CA LEU A 138 -4.97 87.65 8.57
C LEU A 138 -5.53 86.22 8.70
N ALA A 139 -6.48 85.83 7.84
CA ALA A 139 -6.99 84.46 7.78
C ALA A 139 -5.89 83.49 7.32
N THR A 140 -5.09 83.90 6.33
CA THR A 140 -3.98 83.09 5.80
C THR A 140 -2.88 82.89 6.85
N GLN A 141 -2.57 83.91 7.65
CA GLN A 141 -1.59 83.79 8.74
C GLN A 141 -2.07 82.87 9.86
N GLN A 142 -3.36 82.93 10.24
CA GLN A 142 -3.91 82.04 11.27
C GLN A 142 -3.86 80.57 10.80
N ASP A 143 -4.26 80.29 9.56
CA ASP A 143 -4.19 78.93 9.00
C ASP A 143 -2.74 78.44 8.89
N ARG A 144 -1.79 79.33 8.57
CA ARG A 144 -0.36 78.99 8.50
C ARG A 144 0.20 78.57 9.87
N LEU A 145 -0.28 79.17 10.96
CA LEU A 145 0.12 78.83 12.33
C LEU A 145 -0.66 77.64 12.91
N LYS A 146 -1.93 77.46 12.52
CA LYS A 146 -2.79 76.39 13.04
C LYS A 146 -2.46 75.03 12.45
N ARG A 147 -2.10 74.94 11.16
CA ARG A 147 -1.67 73.68 10.52
C ARG A 147 -0.55 72.94 11.25
N PRO A 148 0.59 73.56 11.60
CA PRO A 148 1.64 72.86 12.33
C PRO A 148 1.21 72.49 13.74
N LEU A 149 0.40 73.32 14.43
CA LEU A 149 -0.14 73.00 15.76
C LEU A 149 -1.01 71.73 15.72
N ASP A 150 -1.91 71.65 14.75
CA ASP A 150 -2.78 70.48 14.55
C ASP A 150 -1.96 69.24 14.15
N LEU A 151 -0.92 69.41 13.33
CA LEU A 151 0.02 68.34 12.98
C LEU A 151 0.73 67.80 14.23
N TYR A 152 1.23 68.68 15.11
CA TYR A 152 1.88 68.27 16.36
C TYR A 152 0.91 67.58 17.31
N ALA A 153 -0.30 68.12 17.49
CA ALA A 153 -1.32 67.52 18.35
C ALA A 153 -1.73 66.11 17.87
N ASN A 154 -1.90 65.94 16.56
CA ASN A 154 -2.21 64.64 15.95
C ASN A 154 -1.04 63.67 16.08
N THR A 155 0.18 64.11 15.79
CA THR A 155 1.38 63.28 15.92
C THR A 155 1.61 62.86 17.37
N TYR A 156 1.45 63.77 18.31
CA TYR A 156 1.55 63.48 19.74
C TYR A 156 0.51 62.44 20.18
N SER A 157 -0.74 62.60 19.74
CA SER A 157 -1.81 61.63 20.03
C SER A 157 -1.54 60.26 19.41
N GLN A 158 -1.00 60.21 18.19
CA GLN A 158 -0.58 58.96 17.55
C GLN A 158 0.56 58.28 18.30
N LEU A 159 1.61 59.03 18.66
CA LEU A 159 2.74 58.50 19.43
C LEU A 159 2.31 58.03 20.82
N LEU A 160 1.39 58.75 21.48
CA LEU A 160 0.84 58.36 22.77
C LEU A 160 0.04 57.04 22.65
N ASN A 161 -0.82 56.93 21.65
CA ASN A 161 -1.55 55.68 21.36
C ASN A 161 -0.59 54.54 21.02
N GLN A 162 0.46 54.81 20.26
CA GLN A 162 1.46 53.80 19.92
C GLN A 162 2.26 53.36 21.16
N LYS A 163 2.63 54.30 22.04
CA LYS A 163 3.24 54.00 23.35
C LYS A 163 2.31 53.15 24.24
N LEU A 164 1.02 53.48 24.31
CA LEU A 164 0.03 52.70 25.04
C LEU A 164 -0.12 51.30 24.45
N ASN A 165 -0.19 51.17 23.12
CA ASN A 165 -0.24 49.88 22.44
C ASN A 165 1.03 49.05 22.69
N PHE A 166 2.22 49.67 22.65
CA PHE A 166 3.46 48.99 23.02
C PHE A 166 3.45 48.59 24.51
N GLY A 167 2.96 49.43 25.41
CA GLY A 167 2.77 49.08 26.82
C GLY A 167 1.81 47.91 27.00
N ILE A 168 0.71 47.86 26.25
CA ILE A 168 -0.23 46.73 26.21
C ILE A 168 0.42 45.49 25.61
N GLN A 169 1.24 45.59 24.58
CA GLN A 169 1.98 44.46 23.99
C GLN A 169 3.07 43.95 24.95
N GLN A 170 3.76 44.85 25.64
CA GLN A 170 4.80 44.51 26.62
C GLN A 170 4.16 43.86 27.87
N ALA A 171 3.04 44.40 28.35
CA ALA A 171 2.22 43.80 29.41
C ALA A 171 1.44 42.55 28.94
N GLY A 172 1.23 42.40 27.63
CA GLY A 172 0.60 41.28 26.95
C GLY A 172 1.47 40.02 26.89
N THR A 173 2.64 40.06 27.53
CA THR A 173 3.36 38.85 27.95
C THR A 173 2.85 38.27 29.27
N THR A 174 1.78 38.83 29.84
CA THR A 174 0.92 38.07 30.75
C THR A 174 -0.13 37.33 29.93
N ALA A 175 -0.08 36.00 29.99
CA ALA A 175 -0.99 35.13 29.30
C ALA A 175 -2.44 35.45 29.70
N ASN A 176 -3.25 35.95 28.75
CA ASN A 176 -4.70 36.09 28.92
C ASN A 176 -5.42 34.72 28.75
N PHE A 177 -4.74 33.66 29.13
CA PHE A 177 -5.19 32.28 29.10
C PHE A 177 -4.69 31.62 30.38
N GLN A 178 -5.63 31.17 31.20
CA GLN A 178 -5.33 30.26 32.29
C GLN A 178 -5.35 28.85 31.72
N ILE A 179 -4.25 28.11 31.84
CA ILE A 179 -4.25 26.68 31.49
C ILE A 179 -5.17 25.98 32.48
N LEU A 180 -6.42 25.73 32.09
CA LEU A 180 -7.41 25.00 32.90
C LEU A 180 -6.99 23.53 33.07
N SER A 181 -6.44 22.95 32.00
CA SER A 181 -5.79 21.64 32.00
C SER A 181 -4.71 21.61 30.93
N PRO A 182 -3.49 21.13 31.22
CA PRO A 182 -2.52 20.83 30.19
C PRO A 182 -3.05 19.73 29.26
N ALA A 183 -2.59 19.73 28.00
CA ALA A 183 -2.84 18.62 27.10
C ALA A 183 -2.15 17.37 27.65
N TYR A 184 -2.89 16.29 27.80
CA TYR A 184 -2.29 15.02 28.17
C TYR A 184 -1.54 14.46 26.95
N PRO A 185 -0.25 14.09 27.09
CA PRO A 185 0.40 13.32 26.04
C PRO A 185 -0.40 12.03 25.85
N PRO A 186 -0.64 11.59 24.60
CA PRO A 186 -1.31 10.33 24.36
C PRO A 186 -0.51 9.23 25.06
N GLY A 187 -1.20 8.40 25.86
CA GLY A 187 -0.56 7.29 26.59
C GLY A 187 0.05 6.23 25.69
N GLU A 188 -0.36 6.20 24.42
CA GLU A 188 0.17 5.30 23.39
C GLU A 188 0.59 6.07 22.12
N PRO A 189 1.58 5.54 21.36
CA PRO A 189 2.02 6.16 20.11
C PRO A 189 0.90 6.15 19.05
N ILE A 190 0.64 7.30 18.43
CA ILE A 190 -0.32 7.41 17.30
C ILE A 190 0.25 6.71 16.03
N SER A 191 1.57 6.72 15.85
CA SER A 191 2.27 6.06 14.76
C SER A 191 3.66 5.57 15.22
N PRO A 192 4.13 4.39 14.77
CA PRO A 192 3.44 3.42 13.92
C PRO A 192 2.48 2.50 14.70
N VAL A 193 1.41 2.04 14.05
CA VAL A 193 0.48 1.04 14.61
C VAL A 193 1.22 -0.30 14.73
N ARG A 194 1.59 -0.68 15.97
CA ARG A 194 2.41 -1.87 16.24
C ARG A 194 1.86 -3.14 15.60
N ALA A 195 0.55 -3.36 15.69
CA ALA A 195 -0.12 -4.52 15.10
C ALA A 195 0.05 -4.59 13.57
N LEU A 196 -0.02 -3.45 12.88
CA LEU A 196 0.19 -3.37 11.43
C LEU A 196 1.64 -3.67 11.07
N VAL A 197 2.61 -3.15 11.82
CA VAL A 197 4.03 -3.43 11.62
C VAL A 197 4.31 -4.93 11.80
N TYR A 198 3.77 -5.55 12.85
CA TYR A 198 3.89 -7.00 13.05
C TYR A 198 3.20 -7.81 11.95
N ALA A 199 2.02 -7.41 11.48
CA ALA A 199 1.31 -8.07 10.40
C ALA A 199 2.08 -8.02 9.08
N ILE A 200 2.62 -6.85 8.72
CA ILE A 200 3.46 -6.67 7.53
C ILE A 200 4.76 -7.49 7.67
N GLY A 201 5.38 -7.48 8.85
CA GLY A 201 6.59 -8.26 9.13
C GLY A 201 6.36 -9.77 9.00
N LEU A 202 5.26 -10.28 9.56
CA LEU A 202 4.88 -11.69 9.46
C LEU A 202 4.57 -12.09 8.00
N ALA A 203 3.77 -11.29 7.31
CA ALA A 203 3.42 -11.54 5.91
C ALA A 203 4.65 -11.53 5.00
N SER A 204 5.54 -10.54 5.17
CA SER A 204 6.78 -10.43 4.40
C SER A 204 7.74 -11.57 4.72
N GLY A 205 7.86 -11.97 6.00
CA GLY A 205 8.68 -13.10 6.42
C GLY A 205 8.20 -14.43 5.83
N LEU A 206 6.89 -14.68 5.83
CA LEU A 206 6.30 -15.86 5.19
C LEU A 206 6.50 -15.83 3.67
N ALA A 207 6.27 -14.69 3.02
CA ALA A 207 6.46 -14.55 1.58
C ALA A 207 7.92 -14.81 1.16
N LEU A 208 8.89 -14.24 1.90
CA LEU A 208 10.31 -14.48 1.66
C LEU A 208 10.70 -15.93 1.95
N GLY A 209 10.18 -16.53 3.02
CA GLY A 209 10.42 -17.94 3.35
C GLY A 209 9.92 -18.88 2.26
N LEU A 210 8.68 -18.70 1.81
CA LEU A 210 8.10 -19.45 0.69
C LEU A 210 8.88 -19.21 -0.61
N GLY A 211 9.26 -17.96 -0.89
CA GLY A 211 10.07 -17.60 -2.05
C GLY A 211 11.43 -18.30 -2.05
N LEU A 212 12.10 -18.38 -0.90
CA LEU A 212 13.38 -19.07 -0.74
C LEU A 212 13.22 -20.58 -0.93
N ILE A 213 12.18 -21.19 -0.35
CA ILE A 213 11.85 -22.61 -0.55
C ILE A 213 11.59 -22.90 -2.02
N ALA A 214 10.75 -22.10 -2.69
CA ALA A 214 10.42 -22.26 -4.10
C ALA A 214 11.67 -22.11 -4.98
N THR A 215 12.52 -21.12 -4.71
CA THR A 215 13.77 -20.92 -5.45
C THR A 215 14.69 -22.12 -5.29
N ARG A 216 14.89 -22.61 -4.06
CA ARG A 216 15.70 -23.80 -3.79
C ARG A 216 15.14 -25.05 -4.48
N TYR A 217 13.81 -25.20 -4.49
CA TYR A 217 13.12 -26.31 -5.15
C TYR A 217 13.30 -26.26 -6.67
N LEU A 218 13.15 -25.10 -7.30
CA LEU A 218 13.32 -24.92 -8.75
C LEU A 218 14.77 -25.09 -9.20
N MET A 219 15.74 -24.70 -8.35
CA MET A 219 17.17 -24.95 -8.61
C MET A 219 17.58 -26.41 -8.38
N HIS A 220 16.72 -27.23 -7.76
CA HIS A 220 17.02 -28.63 -7.48
C HIS A 220 16.93 -29.50 -8.75
N ASN A 221 18.09 -29.71 -9.38
CA ASN A 221 18.19 -30.39 -10.68
C ASN A 221 18.68 -31.85 -10.60
N THR A 222 18.59 -32.50 -9.43
CA THR A 222 18.95 -33.92 -9.28
C THR A 222 17.71 -34.80 -9.22
N ILE A 223 17.88 -36.06 -9.60
CA ILE A 223 16.84 -37.09 -9.55
C ILE A 223 16.65 -37.50 -8.10
N THR A 224 15.42 -37.45 -7.59
CA THR A 224 15.11 -37.72 -6.18
C THR A 224 14.27 -38.97 -6.00
N SER A 225 13.40 -39.28 -6.96
CA SER A 225 12.42 -40.35 -6.84
C SER A 225 12.31 -41.19 -8.11
N VAL A 226 11.68 -42.35 -7.97
CA VAL A 226 11.37 -43.24 -9.11
C VAL A 226 10.45 -42.58 -10.11
N GLN A 227 9.46 -41.82 -9.63
CA GLN A 227 8.50 -41.15 -10.51
C GLN A 227 9.21 -40.12 -11.40
N GLU A 228 10.27 -39.48 -10.92
CA GLU A 228 11.10 -38.61 -11.76
C GLU A 228 11.90 -39.41 -12.81
N LEU A 229 12.33 -40.63 -12.47
CA LEU A 229 13.00 -41.55 -13.38
C LEU A 229 12.02 -42.02 -14.48
N GLU A 230 10.85 -42.52 -14.10
CA GLU A 230 9.78 -42.99 -15.00
C GLU A 230 9.27 -41.89 -15.93
N ARG A 231 9.13 -40.64 -15.43
CA ARG A 231 8.74 -39.50 -16.26
C ARG A 231 9.87 -39.03 -17.17
N GLY A 232 11.12 -39.22 -16.73
CA GLY A 232 12.30 -38.70 -17.41
C GLY A 232 12.86 -39.61 -18.50
N THR A 233 12.56 -40.91 -18.46
CA THR A 233 13.04 -41.87 -19.47
C THR A 233 11.98 -42.89 -19.91
N ARG A 234 12.15 -43.42 -21.12
CA ARG A 234 11.34 -44.52 -21.65
C ARG A 234 11.85 -45.91 -21.26
N ALA A 235 13.02 -45.99 -20.64
CA ALA A 235 13.58 -47.24 -20.15
C ALA A 235 12.76 -47.78 -18.97
N ALA A 236 12.64 -49.11 -18.88
CA ALA A 236 11.93 -49.75 -17.77
C ALA A 236 12.69 -49.53 -16.45
N VAL A 237 11.98 -49.25 -15.36
CA VAL A 237 12.60 -49.14 -14.03
C VAL A 237 12.57 -50.51 -13.35
N LEU A 238 13.75 -51.06 -13.06
CA LEU A 238 13.90 -52.36 -12.39
C LEU A 238 13.72 -52.28 -10.87
N GLY A 239 13.97 -51.13 -10.27
CA GLY A 239 13.77 -50.93 -8.83
C GLY A 239 14.62 -49.82 -8.23
N VAL A 240 14.56 -49.74 -6.90
CA VAL A 240 15.25 -48.75 -6.08
C VAL A 240 16.13 -49.46 -5.08
N ILE A 241 17.39 -49.04 -4.99
CA ILE A 241 18.32 -49.50 -3.96
C ILE A 241 18.40 -48.41 -2.88
N PRO A 242 18.04 -48.73 -1.63
CA PRO A 242 18.10 -47.76 -0.55
C PRO A 242 19.54 -47.42 -0.18
N THR A 243 19.75 -46.25 0.43
CA THR A 243 21.02 -45.90 1.05
C THR A 243 21.43 -46.98 2.08
N TYR A 244 22.69 -47.39 2.03
CA TYR A 244 23.25 -48.34 3.00
C TYR A 244 23.84 -47.58 4.19
N ASP A 245 23.08 -47.49 5.28
CA ASP A 245 23.43 -46.66 6.45
C ASP A 245 24.29 -47.38 7.51
N LYS A 246 24.57 -48.69 7.35
CA LYS A 246 25.27 -49.48 8.39
C LYS A 246 26.76 -49.16 8.52
N GLU A 247 27.42 -48.90 7.39
CA GLU A 247 28.85 -48.54 7.35
C GLU A 247 29.11 -47.62 6.15
N LYS A 248 30.02 -46.66 6.30
CA LYS A 248 30.50 -45.88 5.15
C LYS A 248 31.42 -46.76 4.31
N LEU A 249 30.96 -47.09 3.11
CA LEU A 249 31.73 -47.87 2.16
C LEU A 249 32.62 -46.96 1.31
N GLU A 250 33.93 -46.93 1.58
CA GLU A 250 34.91 -46.23 0.73
C GLU A 250 35.08 -46.92 -0.63
N VAL A 251 34.86 -48.23 -0.67
CA VAL A 251 34.95 -49.09 -1.85
C VAL A 251 33.67 -49.90 -1.97
N SER A 252 33.23 -50.18 -3.20
CA SER A 252 32.11 -51.11 -3.44
C SER A 252 32.43 -52.46 -2.81
N ARG A 253 31.51 -53.07 -2.05
CA ARG A 253 31.69 -54.39 -1.44
C ARG A 253 30.51 -55.29 -1.78
N LEU A 254 30.74 -56.61 -1.74
CA LEU A 254 29.70 -57.62 -1.79
C LEU A 254 28.93 -57.65 -0.45
N ILE A 255 27.94 -56.76 -0.30
CA ILE A 255 27.08 -56.67 0.89
C ILE A 255 26.18 -57.90 1.00
N VAL A 256 25.71 -58.41 -0.13
CA VAL A 256 24.73 -59.49 -0.18
C VAL A 256 25.20 -60.75 0.55
N ASP A 257 26.51 -61.02 0.52
CA ASP A 257 27.13 -62.12 1.25
C ASP A 257 27.23 -61.83 2.76
N LYS A 258 27.71 -60.64 3.12
CA LYS A 258 27.94 -60.23 4.52
C LYS A 258 26.66 -59.94 5.31
N ASN A 259 25.64 -59.38 4.66
CA ASN A 259 24.39 -58.93 5.27
C ASN A 259 23.17 -59.35 4.42
N PRO A 260 22.87 -60.65 4.25
CA PRO A 260 21.84 -61.13 3.34
C PRO A 260 20.42 -60.64 3.63
N LYS A 261 20.14 -60.24 4.88
CA LYS A 261 18.83 -59.73 5.35
C LYS A 261 18.72 -58.20 5.35
N SER A 262 19.66 -57.50 4.71
CA SER A 262 19.62 -56.03 4.63
C SER A 262 18.54 -55.54 3.65
N SER A 263 18.06 -54.30 3.84
CA SER A 263 17.13 -53.65 2.91
C SER A 263 17.71 -53.52 1.50
N VAL A 264 19.02 -53.33 1.38
CA VAL A 264 19.76 -53.36 0.11
C VAL A 264 19.68 -54.73 -0.55
N SER A 265 19.90 -55.81 0.21
CA SER A 265 19.81 -57.18 -0.32
C SER A 265 18.41 -57.51 -0.83
N GLU A 266 17.36 -57.13 -0.10
CA GLU A 266 15.96 -57.30 -0.55
C GLU A 266 15.63 -56.45 -1.79
N ALA A 267 16.12 -55.21 -1.86
CA ALA A 267 15.99 -54.38 -3.05
C ALA A 267 16.64 -55.01 -4.28
N ILE A 268 17.84 -55.59 -4.13
CA ILE A 268 18.55 -56.25 -5.23
C ILE A 268 17.87 -57.59 -5.61
N ARG A 269 17.28 -58.33 -4.66
CA ARG A 269 16.42 -59.49 -4.96
C ARG A 269 15.19 -59.09 -5.78
N SER A 270 14.59 -57.95 -5.46
CA SER A 270 13.47 -57.40 -6.23
C SER A 270 13.91 -57.02 -7.65
N ILE A 271 15.06 -56.35 -7.79
CA ILE A 271 15.65 -56.02 -9.09
C ILE A 271 15.93 -57.29 -9.92
N ARG A 272 16.48 -58.36 -9.32
CA ARG A 272 16.68 -59.64 -9.99
C ARG A 272 15.35 -60.22 -10.51
N THR A 273 14.32 -60.21 -9.67
CA THR A 273 13.00 -60.74 -10.04
C THR A 273 12.40 -59.94 -11.20
N ASN A 274 12.51 -58.62 -11.18
CA ASN A 274 12.09 -57.74 -12.28
C ASN A 274 12.90 -57.97 -13.55
N LEU A 275 14.21 -58.22 -13.43
CA LEU A 275 15.07 -58.55 -14.54
C LEU A 275 14.65 -59.88 -15.20
N ASP A 276 14.21 -60.87 -14.43
CA ASP A 276 13.73 -62.15 -14.96
C ASP A 276 12.42 -62.02 -15.75
N PHE A 277 11.60 -60.99 -15.51
CA PHE A 277 10.45 -60.69 -16.39
C PHE A 277 10.86 -60.13 -17.76
N ILE A 278 11.98 -59.41 -17.84
CA ILE A 278 12.49 -58.82 -19.09
C ILE A 278 13.33 -59.83 -19.87
N SER A 279 14.12 -60.63 -19.16
CA SER A 279 14.98 -61.66 -19.72
C SER A 279 14.90 -62.90 -18.81
N PRO A 280 14.05 -63.89 -19.13
CA PRO A 280 13.79 -65.05 -18.27
C PRO A 280 15.05 -65.79 -17.81
N ALA A 281 15.06 -66.20 -16.54
CA ALA A 281 16.08 -67.06 -15.97
C ALA A 281 16.19 -68.39 -16.75
N GLY A 282 17.41 -68.95 -16.85
CA GLY A 282 17.68 -70.19 -17.58
C GLY A 282 18.08 -70.00 -19.05
N LYS A 283 18.01 -68.78 -19.59
CA LYS A 283 18.72 -68.41 -20.82
C LYS A 283 20.04 -67.76 -20.46
N LYS A 284 21.09 -68.14 -21.21
CA LYS A 284 22.37 -67.46 -21.12
C LYS A 284 22.21 -66.01 -21.55
N ARG A 285 22.69 -65.07 -20.72
CA ARG A 285 22.47 -63.63 -20.92
C ARG A 285 23.67 -62.79 -20.52
N ILE A 286 23.89 -61.74 -21.29
CA ILE A 286 24.89 -60.70 -21.03
C ILE A 286 24.17 -59.46 -20.49
N ILE A 287 24.56 -59.03 -19.29
CA ILE A 287 24.02 -57.86 -18.61
C ILE A 287 25.13 -56.82 -18.50
N SER A 288 24.97 -55.66 -19.10
CA SER A 288 25.92 -54.55 -18.92
C SER A 288 25.35 -53.53 -17.94
N ILE A 289 26.17 -53.06 -17.00
CA ILE A 289 25.79 -51.99 -16.08
C ILE A 289 26.62 -50.75 -16.36
N THR A 290 25.93 -49.62 -16.56
CA THR A 290 26.57 -48.33 -16.84
C THR A 290 25.93 -47.18 -16.06
N SER A 291 26.54 -46.01 -16.16
CA SER A 291 26.06 -44.77 -15.57
C SER A 291 26.52 -43.57 -16.41
N THR A 292 25.99 -42.36 -16.21
CA THR A 292 26.47 -41.18 -16.97
C THR A 292 27.81 -40.69 -16.44
N ILE A 293 28.00 -40.69 -15.12
CA ILE A 293 29.21 -40.19 -14.45
C ILE A 293 29.70 -41.16 -13.37
N SER A 294 30.97 -41.03 -13.00
CA SER A 294 31.55 -41.80 -11.90
C SER A 294 30.88 -41.43 -10.57
N GLY A 295 30.69 -42.41 -9.69
CA GLY A 295 30.08 -42.20 -8.36
C GLY A 295 28.58 -42.44 -8.27
N GLU A 296 27.92 -42.86 -9.36
CA GLU A 296 26.50 -43.23 -9.36
C GLU A 296 26.23 -44.63 -8.77
N GLY A 297 27.27 -45.44 -8.58
CA GLY A 297 27.20 -46.75 -7.93
C GLY A 297 27.12 -47.95 -8.88
N LYS A 298 27.50 -47.81 -10.16
CA LYS A 298 27.55 -48.90 -11.15
C LYS A 298 28.22 -50.19 -10.64
N THR A 299 29.45 -50.10 -10.13
CA THR A 299 30.23 -51.24 -9.64
C THR A 299 29.58 -51.87 -8.42
N PHE A 300 29.00 -51.04 -7.54
CA PHE A 300 28.28 -51.51 -6.37
C PHE A 300 27.05 -52.35 -6.75
N VAL A 301 26.24 -51.85 -7.68
CA VAL A 301 25.08 -52.59 -8.19
C VAL A 301 25.54 -53.84 -8.93
N ALA A 302 26.58 -53.76 -9.74
CA ALA A 302 27.13 -54.89 -10.49
C ALA A 302 27.56 -56.06 -9.59
N VAL A 303 28.41 -55.78 -8.61
CA VAL A 303 28.92 -56.79 -7.67
C VAL A 303 27.81 -57.43 -6.84
N ASN A 304 26.84 -56.63 -6.37
CA ASN A 304 25.78 -57.17 -5.52
C ASN A 304 24.68 -57.88 -6.32
N LEU A 305 24.37 -57.41 -7.54
CA LEU A 305 23.45 -58.11 -8.43
C LEU A 305 24.05 -59.44 -8.90
N SER A 306 25.34 -59.49 -9.23
CA SER A 306 26.01 -60.75 -9.58
C SER A 306 25.97 -61.75 -8.43
N GLY A 307 26.22 -61.30 -7.20
CA GLY A 307 26.06 -62.13 -6.00
C GLY A 307 24.64 -62.66 -5.80
N ILE A 308 23.60 -61.82 -5.94
CA ILE A 308 22.21 -62.27 -5.81
C ILE A 308 21.78 -63.26 -6.90
N ILE A 309 22.30 -63.10 -8.13
CA ILE A 309 22.07 -64.05 -9.21
C ILE A 309 22.81 -65.36 -8.92
N ALA A 310 24.07 -65.30 -8.48
CA ALA A 310 24.87 -66.47 -8.15
C ALA A 310 24.26 -67.31 -7.02
N LEU A 311 23.74 -66.65 -5.97
CA LEU A 311 23.03 -67.29 -4.86
C LEU A 311 21.72 -67.99 -5.29
N SER A 312 21.22 -67.77 -6.51
CA SER A 312 20.11 -68.53 -7.08
C SER A 312 20.53 -69.84 -7.77
N GLY A 313 21.82 -70.19 -7.74
CA GLY A 313 22.38 -71.39 -8.35
C GLY A 313 22.83 -71.22 -9.81
N GLN A 314 22.74 -70.01 -10.37
CA GLN A 314 23.27 -69.71 -11.71
C GLN A 314 24.77 -69.47 -11.64
N ARG A 315 25.53 -69.94 -12.63
CA ARG A 315 26.96 -69.65 -12.74
C ARG A 315 27.14 -68.25 -13.31
N VAL A 316 27.74 -67.35 -12.55
CA VAL A 316 27.90 -65.94 -12.90
C VAL A 316 29.36 -65.57 -12.99
N VAL A 317 29.73 -64.81 -14.02
CA VAL A 317 31.02 -64.14 -14.09
C VAL A 317 30.81 -62.62 -14.19
N ILE A 318 31.51 -61.85 -13.35
CA ILE A 318 31.55 -60.38 -13.46
C ILE A 318 32.85 -59.92 -14.13
N LEU A 319 32.72 -59.10 -15.16
CA LEU A 319 33.83 -58.54 -15.94
C LEU A 319 33.99 -57.05 -15.64
N ASP A 320 35.19 -56.62 -15.26
CA ASP A 320 35.52 -55.21 -15.09
C ASP A 320 36.05 -54.62 -16.41
N LEU A 321 35.18 -53.97 -17.17
CA LEU A 321 35.51 -53.30 -18.42
C LEU A 321 35.86 -51.82 -18.22
N ASP A 322 35.80 -51.30 -16.98
CA ASP A 322 36.27 -49.97 -16.64
C ASP A 322 37.80 -49.97 -16.44
N MET A 323 38.54 -50.26 -17.52
CA MET A 323 40.01 -50.36 -17.49
C MET A 323 40.70 -49.04 -17.11
N ARG A 324 39.98 -47.92 -17.17
CA ARG A 324 40.49 -46.59 -16.80
C ARG A 324 40.50 -46.39 -15.29
N LYS A 325 39.48 -46.89 -14.59
CA LYS A 325 39.35 -46.80 -13.13
C LYS A 325 38.77 -48.11 -12.58
N PRO A 326 39.53 -49.21 -12.62
CA PRO A 326 39.04 -50.52 -12.19
C PRO A 326 38.69 -50.52 -10.71
N LYS A 327 37.57 -51.17 -10.37
CA LYS A 327 37.02 -51.17 -9.02
C LYS A 327 36.47 -52.53 -8.57
N VAL A 328 36.24 -53.47 -9.50
CA VAL A 328 35.69 -54.78 -9.16
C VAL A 328 36.66 -55.59 -8.32
N ASN A 329 37.96 -55.57 -8.65
CA ASN A 329 38.99 -56.27 -7.88
C ASN A 329 39.04 -55.77 -6.42
N LEU A 330 38.85 -54.46 -6.20
CA LEU A 330 38.81 -53.88 -4.87
C LEU A 330 37.57 -54.34 -4.08
N ALA A 331 36.47 -54.66 -4.77
CA ALA A 331 35.25 -55.15 -4.15
C ALA A 331 35.34 -56.58 -3.62
N PHE A 332 36.18 -57.39 -4.26
CA PHE A 332 36.48 -58.76 -3.86
C PHE A 332 37.78 -58.91 -3.07
N GLY A 333 38.54 -57.82 -2.86
CA GLY A 333 39.80 -57.84 -2.11
C GLY A 333 40.93 -58.55 -2.86
N ALA A 334 40.93 -58.47 -4.19
CA ALA A 334 41.87 -59.18 -5.05
C ALA A 334 42.82 -58.24 -5.81
N GLU A 335 43.94 -58.80 -6.25
CA GLU A 335 44.93 -58.10 -7.05
C GLU A 335 44.46 -57.87 -8.49
N ASN A 336 44.98 -56.83 -9.14
CA ASN A 336 44.64 -56.47 -10.53
C ASN A 336 45.85 -56.57 -11.47
N VAL A 337 46.58 -57.69 -11.39
CA VAL A 337 47.82 -57.92 -12.17
C VAL A 337 47.53 -58.47 -13.57
N ARG A 338 46.50 -59.31 -13.70
CA ARG A 338 46.03 -59.93 -14.95
C ARG A 338 44.51 -59.82 -15.02
N GLY A 339 43.97 -59.65 -16.22
CA GLY A 339 42.54 -59.42 -16.40
C GLY A 339 42.17 -59.14 -17.86
N ILE A 340 41.06 -58.43 -18.06
CA ILE A 340 40.50 -58.15 -19.39
C ILE A 340 41.54 -57.52 -20.33
N SER A 341 42.27 -56.50 -19.89
CA SER A 341 43.26 -55.83 -20.73
C SER A 341 44.36 -56.78 -21.21
N THR A 342 44.81 -57.72 -20.37
CA THR A 342 45.83 -58.70 -20.75
C THR A 342 45.29 -59.84 -21.60
N ILE A 343 44.01 -60.19 -21.45
CA ILE A 343 43.34 -61.16 -22.33
C ILE A 343 43.22 -60.59 -23.75
N LEU A 344 42.80 -59.32 -23.87
CA LEU A 344 42.56 -58.69 -25.16
C LEU A 344 43.83 -58.40 -25.97
N ILE A 345 45.01 -58.45 -25.34
CA ILE A 345 46.32 -58.41 -26.01
C ILE A 345 46.97 -59.79 -26.11
N GLU A 346 46.21 -60.86 -25.85
CA GLU A 346 46.63 -62.27 -25.93
C GLU A 346 47.84 -62.65 -25.04
N ARG A 347 48.06 -61.90 -23.95
CA ARG A 347 49.14 -62.19 -23.00
C ARG A 347 48.75 -63.29 -22.01
N HIS A 348 47.46 -63.41 -21.71
CA HIS A 348 46.90 -64.43 -20.82
C HIS A 348 45.61 -64.98 -21.42
N THR A 349 45.29 -66.22 -21.09
CA THR A 349 44.03 -66.88 -21.45
C THR A 349 42.89 -66.49 -20.50
N VAL A 350 41.65 -66.72 -20.92
CA VAL A 350 40.47 -66.48 -20.06
C VAL A 350 40.55 -67.31 -18.78
N ALA A 351 40.91 -68.59 -18.89
CA ALA A 351 41.05 -69.50 -17.76
C ALA A 351 42.08 -69.03 -16.73
N GLU A 352 43.20 -68.44 -17.16
CA GLU A 352 44.23 -67.91 -16.26
C GLU A 352 43.78 -66.65 -15.51
N CYS A 353 42.84 -65.90 -16.08
CA CYS A 353 42.39 -64.62 -15.53
C CYS A 353 41.09 -64.72 -14.72
N ILE A 354 40.41 -65.88 -14.73
CA ILE A 354 39.27 -66.14 -13.84
C ILE A 354 39.75 -66.21 -12.39
N GLN A 355 39.09 -65.45 -11.53
CA GLN A 355 39.31 -65.43 -10.09
C GLN A 355 38.02 -65.80 -9.37
N HIS A 356 38.12 -66.71 -8.41
CA HIS A 356 36.98 -67.18 -7.63
C HIS A 356 36.67 -66.23 -6.47
N THR A 357 35.38 -66.06 -6.15
CA THR A 357 34.93 -65.29 -4.99
C THR A 357 34.59 -66.22 -3.82
N ASN A 358 34.14 -65.65 -2.69
CA ASN A 358 33.61 -66.43 -1.57
C ASN A 358 32.27 -67.14 -1.89
N ILE A 359 31.59 -66.74 -2.97
CA ILE A 359 30.37 -67.41 -3.45
C ILE A 359 30.78 -68.40 -4.55
N GLU A 360 30.52 -69.69 -4.34
CA GLU A 360 30.96 -70.80 -5.22
C GLU A 360 30.55 -70.63 -6.69
N SER A 361 29.36 -70.06 -6.94
CA SER A 361 28.82 -69.84 -8.27
C SER A 361 29.11 -68.46 -8.87
N LEU A 362 29.99 -67.66 -8.23
CA LEU A 362 30.37 -66.34 -8.67
C LEU A 362 31.89 -66.23 -8.85
N ASP A 363 32.25 -65.96 -10.10
CA ASP A 363 33.62 -65.65 -10.50
C ASP A 363 33.74 -64.23 -11.01
N PHE A 364 34.97 -63.71 -11.07
CA PHE A 364 35.24 -62.40 -11.66
C PHE A 364 36.50 -62.40 -12.49
N ILE A 365 36.53 -61.49 -13.46
CA ILE A 365 37.73 -61.12 -14.21
C ILE A 365 37.92 -59.61 -14.02
N SER A 366 39.02 -59.25 -13.36
CA SER A 366 39.38 -57.84 -13.15
C SER A 366 39.80 -57.18 -14.46
N ALA A 367 39.92 -55.85 -14.47
CA ALA A 367 40.22 -55.15 -15.71
C ALA A 367 41.64 -55.40 -16.22
N GLY A 368 42.56 -55.80 -15.34
CA GLY A 368 43.99 -55.86 -15.58
C GLY A 368 44.66 -54.49 -15.49
N PRO A 369 45.97 -54.40 -15.79
CA PRO A 369 46.69 -53.15 -15.87
C PRO A 369 46.05 -52.22 -16.90
N THR A 370 45.98 -50.92 -16.59
CA THR A 370 45.36 -49.92 -17.47
C THR A 370 46.12 -49.84 -18.80
N PRO A 371 45.49 -50.18 -19.93
CA PRO A 371 46.14 -50.14 -21.25
C PRO A 371 46.14 -48.69 -21.81
N PRO A 372 47.03 -48.37 -22.76
CA PRO A 372 47.05 -47.05 -23.40
C PRO A 372 45.80 -46.79 -24.27
N ASN A 373 45.17 -47.84 -24.80
CA ASN A 373 44.06 -47.78 -25.77
C ASN A 373 42.85 -48.69 -25.39
N PRO A 374 42.13 -48.46 -24.27
CA PRO A 374 41.03 -49.33 -23.82
C PRO A 374 39.90 -49.52 -24.86
N SER A 375 39.54 -48.45 -25.56
CA SER A 375 38.44 -48.42 -26.54
C SER A 375 38.67 -49.37 -27.72
N GLU A 376 39.92 -49.42 -28.21
CA GLU A 376 40.32 -50.24 -29.36
C GLU A 376 40.32 -51.73 -28.98
N LEU A 377 40.75 -52.05 -27.76
CA LEU A 377 40.72 -53.42 -27.25
C LEU A 377 39.29 -53.97 -27.19
N ILE A 378 38.31 -53.16 -26.76
CA ILE A 378 36.89 -53.55 -26.69
C ILE A 378 36.28 -53.76 -28.09
N LEU A 379 36.75 -53.01 -29.09
CA LEU A 379 36.32 -53.17 -30.49
C LEU A 379 36.96 -54.37 -31.20
N SER A 380 38.01 -54.94 -30.62
CA SER A 380 38.74 -56.05 -31.24
C SER A 380 37.89 -57.32 -31.31
N PRO A 381 38.13 -58.20 -32.31
CA PRO A 381 37.49 -59.52 -32.39
C PRO A 381 37.78 -60.41 -31.17
N HIS A 382 38.89 -60.18 -30.45
CA HIS A 382 39.26 -60.94 -29.27
C HIS A 382 38.23 -60.77 -28.13
N PHE A 383 37.61 -59.59 -28.02
CA PHE A 383 36.55 -59.38 -27.01
C PHE A 383 35.33 -60.25 -27.31
N ASP A 384 34.94 -60.38 -28.58
CA ASP A 384 33.84 -61.24 -28.99
C ASP A 384 34.14 -62.73 -28.77
N GLN A 385 35.38 -63.14 -29.06
CA GLN A 385 35.84 -64.51 -28.78
C GLN A 385 35.83 -64.82 -27.29
N MET A 386 36.31 -63.89 -26.45
CA MET A 386 36.28 -64.02 -25.00
C MET A 386 34.85 -64.13 -24.46
N LEU A 387 33.92 -63.29 -24.93
CA LEU A 387 32.51 -63.40 -24.55
C LEU A 387 31.91 -64.73 -24.97
N ALA A 388 32.22 -65.21 -26.18
CA ALA A 388 31.75 -66.51 -26.67
C ALA A 388 32.30 -67.68 -25.84
N GLU A 389 33.56 -67.62 -25.40
CA GLU A 389 34.18 -68.60 -24.53
C GLU A 389 33.50 -68.62 -23.15
N LEU A 390 33.35 -67.46 -22.50
CA LEU A 390 32.67 -67.33 -21.21
C LEU A 390 31.20 -67.79 -21.29
N HIS A 391 30.54 -67.52 -22.41
CA HIS A 391 29.17 -67.93 -22.65
C HIS A 391 29.04 -69.45 -22.82
N ARG A 392 30.12 -70.23 -22.89
CA ARG A 392 30.05 -71.71 -22.84
C ARG A 392 29.91 -72.21 -21.39
N THR A 393 30.62 -71.59 -20.45
CA THR A 393 30.73 -72.04 -19.06
C THR A 393 29.79 -71.34 -18.09
N TYR A 394 29.47 -70.07 -18.32
CA TYR A 394 28.61 -69.28 -17.45
C TYR A 394 27.20 -69.12 -18.00
N ASP A 395 26.24 -68.99 -17.09
CA ASP A 395 24.84 -68.75 -17.41
C ASP A 395 24.57 -67.24 -17.49
N VAL A 396 25.29 -66.44 -16.70
CA VAL A 396 25.18 -64.97 -16.73
C VAL A 396 26.56 -64.32 -16.78
N ILE A 397 26.76 -63.45 -17.77
CA ILE A 397 27.95 -62.58 -17.85
C ILE A 397 27.51 -61.17 -17.48
N LEU A 398 28.05 -60.63 -16.39
CA LEU A 398 27.73 -59.29 -15.92
C LEU A 398 28.92 -58.36 -16.15
N ILE A 399 28.72 -57.23 -16.82
CA ILE A 399 29.81 -56.36 -17.26
C ILE A 399 29.69 -55.00 -16.57
N ASP A 400 30.65 -54.65 -15.72
CA ASP A 400 30.79 -53.28 -15.20
C ASP A 400 31.51 -52.42 -16.25
N THR A 401 30.85 -51.37 -16.71
CA THR A 401 31.33 -50.53 -17.83
C THR A 401 31.82 -49.17 -17.37
N PRO A 402 32.68 -48.47 -18.12
CA PRO A 402 32.96 -47.06 -17.86
C PRO A 402 31.70 -46.19 -18.07
N PRO A 403 31.60 -45.00 -17.44
CA PRO A 403 30.43 -44.14 -17.57
C PRO A 403 30.20 -43.65 -19.02
N VAL A 404 29.00 -43.85 -19.56
CA VAL A 404 28.61 -43.48 -20.94
C VAL A 404 28.56 -41.97 -21.20
N GLY A 405 28.49 -41.14 -20.16
CA GLY A 405 28.56 -39.68 -20.31
C GLY A 405 29.97 -39.15 -20.51
N LEU A 406 31.00 -39.98 -20.29
CA LEU A 406 32.40 -39.60 -20.37
C LEU A 406 33.12 -40.24 -21.56
N VAL A 407 32.73 -41.45 -21.98
CA VAL A 407 33.47 -42.24 -22.98
C VAL A 407 32.55 -43.08 -23.87
N THR A 408 32.95 -43.29 -25.13
CA THR A 408 32.25 -44.13 -26.11
C THR A 408 32.28 -45.62 -25.78
N ASP A 409 33.25 -46.07 -24.98
CA ASP A 409 33.50 -47.47 -24.58
C ASP A 409 32.23 -48.14 -24.02
N GLY A 410 31.50 -47.45 -23.14
CA GLY A 410 30.28 -47.98 -22.52
C GLY A 410 29.18 -48.27 -23.54
N ILE A 411 29.07 -47.47 -24.62
CA ILE A 411 28.06 -47.66 -25.67
C ILE A 411 28.33 -48.95 -26.45
N LEU A 412 29.59 -49.21 -26.76
CA LEU A 412 30.00 -50.40 -27.51
C LEU A 412 29.68 -51.69 -26.75
N ILE A 413 29.97 -51.69 -25.44
CA ILE A 413 29.66 -52.81 -24.56
C ILE A 413 28.16 -53.02 -24.44
N MET A 414 27.39 -51.94 -24.23
CA MET A 414 25.93 -52.03 -24.14
C MET A 414 25.29 -52.63 -25.40
N ARG A 415 25.85 -52.38 -26.59
CA ARG A 415 25.34 -52.97 -27.84
C ARG A 415 25.52 -54.49 -27.91
N LYS A 416 26.49 -55.03 -27.17
CA LYS A 416 26.75 -56.49 -27.08
C LYS A 416 25.97 -57.15 -25.93
N ALA A 417 25.32 -56.37 -25.07
CA ALA A 417 24.55 -56.89 -23.93
C ALA A 417 23.09 -57.13 -24.31
N ASP A 418 22.51 -58.21 -23.78
CA ASP A 418 21.09 -58.52 -23.92
C ASP A 418 20.21 -57.57 -23.11
N VAL A 419 20.70 -57.18 -21.92
CA VAL A 419 20.01 -56.28 -21.00
C VAL A 419 20.98 -55.20 -20.50
N PRO A 420 20.99 -54.02 -21.12
CA PRO A 420 21.73 -52.88 -20.60
C PRO A 420 20.97 -52.21 -19.45
N ILE A 421 21.62 -52.09 -18.29
CA ILE A 421 21.11 -51.45 -17.08
C ILE A 421 21.85 -50.14 -16.85
N TYR A 422 21.11 -49.05 -16.73
CA TYR A 422 21.60 -47.72 -16.42
C TYR A 422 21.32 -47.35 -14.96
N ILE A 423 22.36 -46.92 -14.26
CA ILE A 423 22.28 -46.53 -12.85
C ILE A 423 22.16 -45.01 -12.75
N ALA A 424 21.10 -44.55 -12.09
CA ALA A 424 20.97 -43.19 -11.60
C ALA A 424 21.11 -43.22 -10.08
N ARG A 425 21.78 -42.22 -9.49
CA ARG A 425 21.92 -42.06 -8.05
C ARG A 425 21.04 -40.92 -7.54
N ALA A 426 20.22 -41.21 -6.53
CA ALA A 426 19.34 -40.22 -5.94
C ALA A 426 20.13 -39.05 -5.34
N ASN A 427 19.62 -37.83 -5.50
CA ASN A 427 20.25 -36.57 -5.07
C ASN A 427 21.66 -36.29 -5.65
N TYR A 428 22.11 -37.05 -6.64
CA TYR A 428 23.42 -36.91 -7.27
C TYR A 428 23.33 -36.80 -8.79
N SER A 429 22.64 -37.74 -9.44
CA SER A 429 22.43 -37.73 -10.88
C SER A 429 21.54 -36.57 -11.29
N ARG A 430 21.92 -35.82 -12.32
CA ARG A 430 21.15 -34.68 -12.82
C ARG A 430 19.99 -35.14 -13.69
N LYS A 431 18.84 -34.45 -13.63
CA LYS A 431 17.66 -34.78 -14.44
C LYS A 431 17.94 -34.73 -15.96
N VAL A 432 18.88 -33.88 -16.38
CA VAL A 432 19.33 -33.79 -17.79
C VAL A 432 19.93 -35.10 -18.32
N PHE A 433 20.50 -35.94 -17.45
CA PHE A 433 21.10 -37.22 -17.86
C PHE A 433 20.04 -38.18 -18.43
N LEU A 434 18.79 -38.11 -17.96
CA LEU A 434 17.70 -38.93 -18.51
C LEU A 434 17.33 -38.53 -19.93
N LYS A 435 17.43 -37.23 -20.26
CA LYS A 435 17.26 -36.76 -21.66
C LYS A 435 18.37 -37.32 -22.55
N ASN A 436 19.61 -37.33 -22.07
CA ASN A 436 20.74 -37.90 -22.80
C ASN A 436 20.59 -39.40 -22.97
N LEU A 437 20.12 -40.12 -21.94
CA LEU A 437 19.80 -41.55 -22.02
C LEU A 437 18.75 -41.82 -23.10
N ASN A 438 17.67 -41.05 -23.16
CA ASN A 438 16.64 -41.21 -24.20
C ASN A 438 17.20 -41.00 -25.61
N ARG A 439 18.07 -40.00 -25.81
CA ARG A 439 18.76 -39.77 -27.09
C ARG A 439 19.69 -40.93 -27.44
N LEU A 440 20.39 -41.47 -26.46
CA LEU A 440 21.26 -42.63 -26.63
C LEU A 440 20.44 -43.86 -27.04
N MET A 441 19.30 -44.11 -26.39
CA MET A 441 18.37 -45.18 -26.73
C MET A 441 17.82 -45.04 -28.16
N SER A 442 17.38 -43.84 -28.55
CA SER A 442 16.85 -43.61 -29.90
C SER A 442 17.91 -43.76 -30.97
N ASN A 443 19.13 -43.25 -30.75
CA ASN A 443 20.19 -43.24 -31.75
C ASN A 443 20.81 -44.63 -31.98
N ASN A 444 20.86 -45.45 -30.93
CA ASN A 444 21.52 -46.76 -30.98
C ASN A 444 20.52 -47.93 -30.95
N GLN A 445 19.21 -47.64 -31.00
CA GLN A 445 18.12 -48.63 -31.04
C GLN A 445 18.12 -49.60 -29.84
N PHE A 446 18.45 -49.11 -28.64
CA PHE A 446 18.36 -49.93 -27.42
C PHE A 446 16.89 -50.13 -27.03
N THR A 447 16.37 -51.34 -27.22
CA THR A 447 14.96 -51.69 -26.94
C THR A 447 14.73 -52.27 -25.54
N LYS A 448 15.76 -52.83 -24.92
CA LYS A 448 15.69 -53.50 -23.59
C LYS A 448 16.40 -52.71 -22.48
N MET A 449 16.58 -51.41 -22.67
CA MET A 449 17.24 -50.56 -21.69
C MET A 449 16.44 -50.53 -20.39
N CYS A 450 17.14 -50.80 -19.30
CA CYS A 450 16.61 -50.81 -17.95
C CYS A 450 17.27 -49.72 -17.11
N THR A 451 16.61 -49.27 -16.06
CA THR A 451 17.14 -48.29 -15.12
C THR A 451 16.98 -48.71 -13.67
N VAL A 452 17.93 -48.32 -12.83
CA VAL A 452 17.88 -48.53 -11.37
C VAL A 452 18.20 -47.21 -10.69
N LEU A 453 17.39 -46.85 -9.69
CA LEU A 453 17.67 -45.71 -8.81
C LEU A 453 18.44 -46.20 -7.59
N ASN A 454 19.71 -45.84 -7.49
CA ASN A 454 20.60 -46.19 -6.39
C ASN A 454 20.68 -45.09 -5.32
N ASP A 455 21.05 -45.46 -4.10
CA ASP A 455 21.27 -44.56 -2.95
C ASP A 455 20.06 -43.67 -2.60
N ALA A 456 18.85 -44.22 -2.72
CA ALA A 456 17.64 -43.50 -2.36
C ALA A 456 17.39 -43.57 -0.85
N LYS A 457 17.19 -42.42 -0.21
CA LYS A 457 16.84 -42.38 1.22
C LYS A 457 15.44 -42.94 1.44
N ALA A 458 15.29 -43.79 2.45
CA ALA A 458 14.01 -44.41 2.82
C ALA A 458 12.92 -43.38 3.22
N GLN A 459 13.32 -42.17 3.64
CA GLN A 459 12.44 -41.15 4.22
C GLN A 459 11.46 -40.46 3.25
N GLY A 460 11.43 -40.85 1.97
CA GLY A 460 10.45 -40.35 1.00
C GLY A 460 9.50 -41.42 0.45
N SER A 461 9.58 -42.66 0.93
CA SER A 461 8.91 -43.81 0.31
C SER A 461 7.74 -44.37 1.14
N TYR A 462 7.04 -43.52 1.89
CA TYR A 462 5.71 -43.86 2.39
C TYR A 462 4.72 -43.78 1.23
N GLY A 463 4.57 -44.91 0.53
CA GLY A 463 3.54 -45.10 -0.49
C GLY A 463 4.10 -45.22 -1.89
N TYR A 464 4.68 -46.37 -2.23
CA TYR A 464 4.52 -46.96 -3.56
C TYR A 464 4.61 -48.47 -3.42
N GLY A 465 3.46 -49.08 -3.13
CA GLY A 465 3.22 -50.48 -3.41
C GLY A 465 2.94 -50.63 -4.90
N TYR A 466 3.82 -51.32 -5.61
CA TYR A 466 3.39 -52.12 -6.74
C TYR A 466 2.88 -53.43 -6.17
N GLY A 467 1.55 -53.54 -6.08
CA GLY A 467 0.89 -54.79 -5.73
C GLY A 467 1.04 -55.79 -6.87
N TYR A 468 1.64 -56.94 -6.57
CA TYR A 468 1.16 -58.27 -6.95
C TYR A 468 1.81 -59.28 -5.99
N GLY A 469 1.02 -59.90 -5.10
CA GLY A 469 1.38 -61.18 -4.46
C GLY A 469 1.53 -61.21 -2.94
N TYR A 470 0.45 -61.61 -2.26
CA TYR A 470 0.34 -62.30 -0.96
C TYR A 470 0.99 -61.69 0.29
N GLY A 471 0.12 -61.10 1.12
CA GLY A 471 0.44 -60.68 2.48
C GLY A 471 0.55 -61.83 3.48
N TYR A 472 1.47 -61.66 4.43
CA TYR A 472 1.34 -62.09 5.81
C TYR A 472 1.90 -60.97 6.69
N GLY A 473 1.00 -60.13 7.20
CA GLY A 473 1.33 -59.08 8.16
C GLY A 473 1.14 -59.60 9.58
N TYR A 474 2.26 -59.80 10.30
CA TYR A 474 2.24 -59.86 11.76
C TYR A 474 2.51 -58.45 12.29
N GLY A 475 1.46 -57.77 12.74
CA GLY A 475 1.54 -56.50 13.43
C GLY A 475 1.79 -56.72 14.92
N TYR A 476 2.91 -56.22 15.44
CA TYR A 476 3.10 -55.98 16.86
C TYR A 476 2.77 -54.52 17.15
N GLY A 477 1.61 -54.29 17.78
CA GLY A 477 1.21 -52.98 18.29
C GLY A 477 2.01 -52.62 19.53
N SER A 478 2.72 -51.49 19.47
CA SER A 478 3.33 -50.86 20.65
C SER A 478 2.36 -49.81 21.18
N TYR A 479 1.82 -50.06 22.36
CA TYR A 479 1.02 -49.11 23.13
C TYR A 479 1.93 -48.01 23.71
N GLY A 480 1.65 -46.76 23.36
CA GLY A 480 2.19 -45.60 24.07
C GLY A 480 1.41 -45.37 25.36
N MET A 481 2.10 -45.45 26.49
CA MET A 481 1.60 -44.97 27.79
C MET A 481 2.04 -43.50 27.95
N GLY A 482 1.05 -42.63 28.12
CA GLY A 482 1.26 -41.28 28.61
C GLY A 482 1.36 -41.27 30.14
N TYR A 483 2.24 -40.42 30.65
CA TYR A 483 2.12 -39.72 31.92
C TYR A 483 2.57 -38.28 31.71
#